data_AF-A0A925TEC0-F1
#
_entry.id   AF-A0A925TEC0-F1
#
_cell.length_a   1.000
_cell.length_b   1.000
_cell.length_c   1.000
_cell.angle_alpha   90.00
_cell.angle_beta   90.00
_cell.angle_gamma   90.00
#
_symmetry.space_group_name_H-M   'P 1'
#
loop_
_entity.id
_entity.type
_entity.pdbx_description
1 polymer ?
#
loop_
_entity_poly.entity_id
_entity_poly.type
_entity_poly.pdbx_seq_one_letter_code
_entity_poly.pdbx_strand_id
1 'polypeptide(L)'
;MAKAAAGWRKFAVLLLALVIVGLPINGFYVYALLVIAAVIIFTGEVRTAPRAWLAAVTIVLVAVAGQIWLAPPRIDEGHNLFLPGGPTQALKRGLPPQVYDQLAVDFDKQYPSEKVCKATEAGCWLNMGFPDRTFAFSADGIFHKSDFSRSVTQINFSDPTWLGLGFINEYRYNWYPVSDVQRASRDRRFWMGWKRWHLTMPWFQMIRLPAAYVGGELCWSGDLMWEGHGEHFSLLRGDQCRAIEPADAGRRIVGLAIKPASLAMRLTPPASVRLLQIAQGMLTVGALLGLLLTLVSVEVRRLIVPSVLVGLAAVVVALHDLSFLGGLRALDGGDDGLFYDGVGRMILQSLLSGDYTTFLIGFEKVFYYGGPALRYFRAFEHIVFGETFLGYLSLLLLLPVLVYKLFL
;
A
#
# COMPACT_ATOMS: atom_id res chain seq x y z
N MET A 1 -29.48 28.94 -3.57
CA MET A 1 -29.71 27.57 -4.08
C MET A 1 -28.86 27.21 -5.32
N ALA A 2 -28.67 28.08 -6.31
CA ALA A 2 -27.88 27.76 -7.52
C ALA A 2 -26.39 27.41 -7.27
N LYS A 3 -25.71 28.03 -6.30
CA LYS A 3 -24.31 27.68 -5.93
C LYS A 3 -24.19 26.29 -5.28
N ALA A 4 -25.15 25.90 -4.44
CA ALA A 4 -25.20 24.55 -3.86
C ALA A 4 -25.45 23.47 -4.94
N ALA A 5 -26.26 23.80 -5.95
CA ALA A 5 -26.51 22.95 -7.12
C ALA A 5 -25.28 22.79 -8.06
N ALA A 6 -24.26 23.64 -7.94
CA ALA A 6 -23.02 23.50 -8.71
C ALA A 6 -22.00 22.59 -8.01
N GLY A 7 -22.00 22.57 -6.66
CA GLY A 7 -21.05 21.78 -5.86
C GLY A 7 -21.20 20.28 -6.08
N TRP A 8 -22.42 19.74 -6.01
CA TRP A 8 -22.65 18.30 -6.16
C TRP A 8 -22.21 17.76 -7.52
N ARG A 9 -22.31 18.56 -8.59
CA ARG A 9 -21.86 18.16 -9.94
C ARG A 9 -20.35 17.95 -9.97
N LYS A 10 -19.58 18.83 -9.34
CA LYS A 10 -18.11 18.69 -9.23
C LYS A 10 -17.73 17.41 -8.48
N PHE A 11 -18.41 17.13 -7.36
CA PHE A 11 -18.25 15.86 -6.65
C PHE A 11 -18.63 14.65 -7.52
N ALA A 12 -19.73 14.73 -8.27
CA ALA A 12 -20.12 13.66 -9.18
C ALA A 12 -19.07 13.41 -10.28
N VAL A 13 -18.46 14.45 -10.87
CA VAL A 13 -17.35 14.28 -11.83
C VAL A 13 -16.14 13.62 -11.16
N LEU A 14 -15.79 14.04 -9.94
CA LEU A 14 -14.69 13.40 -9.20
C LEU A 14 -14.99 11.92 -8.92
N LEU A 15 -16.23 11.57 -8.55
CA LEU A 15 -16.63 10.18 -8.36
C LEU A 15 -16.50 9.37 -9.66
N LEU A 16 -16.90 9.92 -10.81
CA LEU A 16 -16.67 9.28 -12.11
C LEU A 16 -15.17 9.08 -12.41
N ALA A 17 -14.33 10.06 -12.06
CA ALA A 17 -12.88 9.94 -12.20
C ALA A 17 -12.30 8.83 -11.28
N LEU A 18 -12.80 8.72 -10.04
CA LEU A 18 -12.43 7.64 -9.12
C LEU A 18 -12.84 6.26 -9.67
N VAL A 19 -14.02 6.15 -10.28
CA VAL A 19 -14.47 4.91 -10.94
C VAL A 19 -13.60 4.55 -12.13
N ILE A 20 -13.19 5.51 -12.96
CA ILE A 20 -12.25 5.27 -14.06
C ILE A 20 -10.90 4.78 -13.53
N VAL A 21 -10.40 5.34 -12.44
CA VAL A 21 -9.11 4.95 -11.90
C VAL A 21 -9.14 3.57 -11.25
N GLY A 22 -10.25 3.23 -10.58
CA GLY A 22 -10.39 2.00 -9.83
C GLY A 22 -9.80 2.10 -8.42
N LEU A 23 -10.15 1.13 -7.57
CA LEU A 23 -9.65 1.02 -6.21
C LEU A 23 -8.81 -0.26 -6.05
N PRO A 24 -7.77 -0.25 -5.17
CA PRO A 24 -7.31 0.90 -4.38
C PRO A 24 -6.38 1.83 -5.19
N ILE A 25 -6.32 3.11 -4.81
CA ILE A 25 -5.44 4.13 -5.39
C ILE A 25 -4.14 4.16 -4.58
N ASN A 26 -3.31 3.14 -4.74
CA ASN A 26 -2.05 3.00 -4.01
C ASN A 26 -0.81 3.33 -4.86
N GLY A 27 -0.98 3.58 -6.17
CA GLY A 27 0.09 4.01 -7.07
C GLY A 27 0.23 5.53 -7.13
N PHE A 28 1.46 6.04 -6.94
CA PHE A 28 1.75 7.47 -6.96
C PHE A 28 1.29 8.19 -8.23
N TYR A 29 1.58 7.63 -9.40
CA TYR A 29 1.24 8.27 -10.69
C TYR A 29 -0.26 8.45 -10.87
N VAL A 30 -1.01 7.41 -10.51
CA VAL A 30 -2.47 7.39 -10.59
C VAL A 30 -3.07 8.39 -9.60
N TYR A 31 -2.53 8.43 -8.38
CA TYR A 31 -2.89 9.44 -7.38
C TYR A 31 -2.62 10.87 -7.88
N ALA A 32 -1.44 11.14 -8.45
CA ALA A 32 -1.09 12.44 -8.98
C ALA A 32 -2.04 12.89 -10.11
N LEU A 33 -2.43 11.97 -11.00
CA LEU A 33 -3.45 12.22 -12.02
C LEU A 33 -4.79 12.60 -11.42
N LEU A 34 -5.23 11.93 -10.35
CA LEU A 34 -6.46 12.29 -9.63
C LEU A 34 -6.38 13.64 -8.94
N VAL A 35 -5.23 14.00 -8.35
CA VAL A 35 -5.02 15.34 -7.76
C VAL A 35 -5.12 16.42 -8.85
N ILE A 36 -4.47 16.21 -10.00
CA ILE A 36 -4.57 17.13 -11.14
C ILE A 36 -6.01 17.23 -11.63
N ALA A 37 -6.70 16.10 -11.80
CA ALA A 37 -8.10 16.08 -12.20
C ALA A 37 -8.99 16.81 -11.18
N ALA A 38 -8.77 16.60 -9.88
CA ALA A 38 -9.51 17.28 -8.82
C ALA A 38 -9.31 18.80 -8.89
N VAL A 39 -8.08 19.29 -9.06
CA VAL A 39 -7.82 20.73 -9.27
C VAL A 39 -8.62 21.23 -10.46
N ILE A 40 -8.52 20.56 -11.62
CA ILE A 40 -9.26 20.93 -12.84
C ILE A 40 -10.77 20.99 -12.62
N ILE A 41 -11.35 19.96 -12.00
CA ILE A 41 -12.79 19.85 -11.73
C ILE A 41 -13.25 20.98 -10.79
N PHE A 42 -12.50 21.25 -9.72
CA PHE A 42 -12.92 22.21 -8.71
C PHE A 42 -12.69 23.67 -9.10
N THR A 43 -11.75 23.97 -9.98
CA THR A 43 -11.55 25.32 -10.54
C THR A 43 -12.34 25.59 -11.81
N GLY A 44 -12.66 24.54 -12.58
CA GLY A 44 -13.42 24.64 -13.82
C GLY A 44 -14.93 24.81 -13.61
N GLU A 45 -15.63 25.03 -14.73
CA GLU A 45 -17.10 25.04 -14.80
C GLU A 45 -17.58 23.69 -15.34
N VAL A 46 -18.52 23.05 -14.62
CA VAL A 46 -19.05 21.75 -15.01
C VAL A 46 -20.26 21.94 -15.92
N ARG A 47 -20.19 21.36 -17.12
CA ARG A 47 -21.29 21.42 -18.10
C ARG A 47 -22.55 20.76 -17.55
N THR A 48 -23.68 21.37 -17.86
CA THR A 48 -25.01 20.92 -17.38
C THR A 48 -25.80 20.16 -18.45
N ALA A 49 -25.30 20.16 -19.69
CA ALA A 49 -25.98 19.54 -20.82
C ALA A 49 -26.12 18.02 -20.60
N PRO A 50 -27.35 17.45 -20.65
CA PRO A 50 -27.57 16.02 -20.44
C PRO A 50 -26.77 15.13 -21.40
N ARG A 51 -26.58 15.58 -22.65
CA ARG A 51 -25.77 14.85 -23.65
C ARG A 51 -24.30 14.71 -23.24
N ALA A 52 -23.73 15.72 -22.57
CA ALA A 52 -22.36 15.65 -22.09
C ALA A 52 -22.22 14.65 -20.92
N TRP A 53 -23.20 14.62 -20.02
CA TRP A 53 -23.27 13.63 -18.94
C TRP A 53 -23.46 12.20 -19.45
N LEU A 54 -24.31 12.00 -20.45
CA LEU A 54 -24.47 10.70 -21.08
C LEU A 54 -23.16 10.23 -21.72
N ALA A 55 -22.48 11.10 -22.49
CA ALA A 55 -21.19 10.78 -23.07
C ALA A 55 -20.13 10.44 -22.01
N ALA A 56 -20.09 11.19 -20.91
CA ALA A 56 -19.19 10.93 -19.79
C ALA A 56 -19.43 9.55 -19.13
N VAL A 57 -20.69 9.20 -18.88
CA VAL A 57 -21.04 7.87 -18.36
C VAL A 57 -20.63 6.78 -19.34
N THR A 58 -20.85 6.98 -20.65
CA THR A 58 -20.39 6.02 -21.67
C THR A 58 -18.87 5.86 -21.65
N ILE A 59 -18.10 6.94 -21.54
CA ILE A 59 -16.63 6.90 -21.42
C ILE A 59 -16.23 6.06 -20.20
N VAL A 60 -16.86 6.31 -19.05
CA VAL A 60 -16.58 5.57 -17.80
C VAL A 60 -16.89 4.08 -17.98
N LEU A 61 -18.04 3.72 -18.54
CA LEU A 61 -18.43 2.32 -18.75
C LEU A 61 -17.48 1.60 -19.71
N VAL A 62 -17.09 2.25 -20.82
CA VAL A 62 -16.12 1.69 -21.76
C VAL A 62 -14.75 1.52 -21.12
N ALA A 63 -14.32 2.49 -20.30
CA ALA A 63 -13.06 2.40 -19.58
C ALA A 63 -13.04 1.25 -18.56
N VAL A 64 -14.10 1.13 -17.73
CA VAL A 64 -14.24 0.04 -16.76
C VAL A 64 -14.28 -1.31 -17.45
N ALA A 65 -15.06 -1.45 -18.52
CA ALA A 65 -15.07 -2.67 -19.32
C ALA A 65 -13.66 -2.96 -19.87
N GLY A 66 -13.05 -2.01 -20.56
CA GLY A 66 -11.70 -2.17 -21.13
C GLY A 66 -10.65 -2.56 -20.09
N GLN A 67 -10.72 -2.03 -18.87
CA GLN A 67 -9.83 -2.40 -17.77
C GLN A 67 -10.00 -3.83 -17.29
N ILE A 68 -11.25 -4.35 -17.27
CA ILE A 68 -11.53 -5.74 -16.94
C ILE A 68 -10.97 -6.66 -18.03
N TRP A 69 -11.18 -6.32 -19.30
CA TRP A 69 -10.73 -7.11 -20.45
C TRP A 69 -9.20 -7.08 -20.64
N LEU A 70 -8.55 -5.96 -20.30
CA LEU A 70 -7.09 -5.76 -20.41
C LEU A 70 -6.35 -6.01 -19.10
N ALA A 71 -7.01 -6.57 -18.08
CA ALA A 71 -6.41 -6.78 -16.77
C ALA A 71 -5.17 -7.70 -16.90
N PRO A 72 -3.97 -7.22 -16.53
CA PRO A 72 -2.79 -8.07 -16.58
C PRO A 72 -2.92 -9.22 -15.58
N PRO A 73 -2.30 -10.38 -15.88
CA PRO A 73 -2.25 -11.51 -14.96
C PRO A 73 -1.64 -11.07 -13.63
N ARG A 74 -2.17 -11.59 -12.52
CA ARG A 74 -1.74 -11.19 -11.18
C ARG A 74 -0.86 -12.22 -10.51
N ILE A 75 0.04 -11.72 -9.69
CA ILE A 75 0.98 -12.45 -8.85
C ILE A 75 0.37 -12.50 -7.46
N ASP A 76 0.24 -13.70 -6.90
CA ASP A 76 -0.11 -13.82 -5.49
C ASP A 76 1.11 -13.45 -4.66
N GLU A 77 0.90 -12.56 -3.70
CA GLU A 77 1.94 -12.04 -2.83
C GLU A 77 1.49 -12.13 -1.38
N GLY A 78 2.25 -12.87 -0.59
CA GLY A 78 2.05 -13.01 0.85
C GLY A 78 3.26 -12.50 1.60
N HIS A 79 3.02 -11.80 2.68
CA HIS A 79 4.09 -11.28 3.51
C HIS A 79 3.64 -11.27 4.97
N ASN A 80 4.61 -11.41 5.87
CA ASN A 80 4.34 -11.27 7.29
C ASN A 80 5.64 -10.97 8.05
N LEU A 81 5.45 -10.44 9.25
CA LEU A 81 6.47 -10.41 10.27
C LEU A 81 6.91 -11.85 10.59
N PHE A 82 8.21 -12.06 10.78
CA PHE A 82 8.76 -13.33 11.25
C PHE A 82 9.19 -13.20 12.72
N LEU A 83 8.35 -13.71 13.62
CA LEU A 83 8.72 -13.93 15.02
C LEU A 83 8.53 -15.42 15.34
N PRO A 84 9.61 -16.18 15.62
CA PRO A 84 9.49 -17.59 15.96
C PRO A 84 8.86 -17.77 17.35
N GLY A 85 8.29 -18.95 17.60
CA GLY A 85 7.83 -19.33 18.94
C GLY A 85 6.48 -18.79 19.40
N GLY A 86 5.72 -18.12 18.53
CA GLY A 86 4.37 -17.63 18.88
C GLY A 86 3.40 -18.75 19.31
N PRO A 87 2.40 -18.44 20.16
CA PRO A 87 1.53 -19.45 20.80
C PRO A 87 0.71 -20.25 19.78
N THR A 88 0.30 -19.62 18.67
CA THR A 88 -0.46 -20.27 17.60
C THR A 88 0.42 -21.09 16.66
N GLN A 89 1.74 -20.91 16.70
CA GLN A 89 2.70 -21.50 15.76
C GLN A 89 2.27 -21.31 14.28
N ALA A 90 1.57 -20.21 13.96
CA ALA A 90 0.93 -20.03 12.67
C ALA A 90 1.92 -20.00 11.49
N LEU A 91 3.11 -19.41 11.71
CA LEU A 91 4.18 -19.41 10.73
C LEU A 91 4.72 -20.83 10.50
N LYS A 92 5.02 -21.57 11.57
CA LYS A 92 5.53 -22.95 11.49
C LYS A 92 4.55 -23.91 10.81
N ARG A 93 3.25 -23.72 11.02
CA ARG A 93 2.20 -24.58 10.44
C ARG A 93 1.89 -24.28 8.98
N GLY A 94 2.03 -23.02 8.55
CA GLY A 94 1.63 -22.63 7.19
C GLY A 94 2.77 -22.32 6.22
N LEU A 95 4.00 -22.13 6.69
CA LEU A 95 5.16 -22.05 5.81
C LEU A 95 5.68 -23.45 5.45
N PRO A 96 6.27 -23.64 4.27
CA PRO A 96 7.03 -24.85 3.96
C PRO A 96 8.11 -25.09 5.02
N PRO A 97 8.32 -26.34 5.50
CA PRO A 97 9.24 -26.62 6.60
C PRO A 97 10.65 -26.06 6.37
N GLN A 98 11.21 -26.27 5.18
CA GLN A 98 12.55 -25.78 4.82
C GLN A 98 12.66 -24.25 4.90
N VAL A 99 11.58 -23.54 4.54
CA VAL A 99 11.54 -22.08 4.59
C VAL A 99 11.46 -21.59 6.03
N TYR A 100 10.61 -22.22 6.86
CA TYR A 100 10.51 -21.87 8.28
C TYR A 100 11.83 -22.12 9.00
N ASP A 101 12.45 -23.28 8.78
CA ASP A 101 13.70 -23.67 9.44
C ASP A 101 14.83 -22.71 9.05
N GLN A 102 14.92 -22.32 7.76
CA GLN A 102 15.90 -21.34 7.31
C GLN A 102 15.67 -19.96 7.94
N LEU A 103 14.42 -19.46 7.97
CA LEU A 103 14.09 -18.19 8.62
C LEU A 103 14.41 -18.21 10.12
N ALA A 104 14.15 -19.33 10.80
CA ALA A 104 14.47 -19.49 12.22
C ALA A 104 15.99 -19.45 12.47
N VAL A 105 16.77 -20.17 11.65
CA VAL A 105 18.25 -20.13 11.71
C VAL A 105 18.78 -18.71 11.50
N ASP A 106 18.25 -18.00 10.50
CA ASP A 106 18.66 -16.62 10.22
C ASP A 106 18.24 -15.67 11.35
N PHE A 107 17.09 -15.91 11.97
CA PHE A 107 16.60 -15.13 13.12
C PHE A 107 17.50 -15.31 14.34
N ASP A 108 17.79 -16.55 14.74
CA ASP A 108 18.64 -16.84 15.90
C ASP A 108 20.06 -16.30 15.72
N LYS A 109 20.57 -16.32 14.47
CA LYS A 109 21.85 -15.72 14.12
C LYS A 109 21.84 -14.20 14.24
N GLN A 110 20.74 -13.54 13.84
CA GLN A 110 20.61 -12.08 13.86
C GLN A 110 20.26 -11.54 15.26
N TYR A 111 19.50 -12.30 16.04
CA TYR A 111 19.01 -11.98 17.38
C TYR A 111 19.38 -13.09 18.38
N PRO A 112 20.66 -13.17 18.82
CA PRO A 112 21.12 -14.20 19.72
C PRO A 112 20.39 -14.17 21.06
N SER A 113 20.10 -15.36 21.62
CA SER A 113 19.31 -15.52 22.84
C SER A 113 19.83 -14.73 24.06
N GLU A 114 21.13 -14.44 24.13
CA GLU A 114 21.74 -13.69 25.22
C GLU A 114 21.39 -12.19 25.19
N LYS A 115 20.94 -11.68 24.05
CA LYS A 115 20.58 -10.27 23.83
C LYS A 115 19.07 -10.04 23.81
N VAL A 116 18.27 -11.10 23.83
CA VAL A 116 16.80 -11.01 23.76
C VAL A 116 16.27 -10.31 25.00
N CYS A 117 15.38 -9.34 24.80
CA CYS A 117 14.72 -8.63 25.90
C CYS A 117 13.91 -9.58 26.78
N LYS A 118 13.66 -9.22 28.04
CA LYS A 118 12.85 -10.08 28.92
C LYS A 118 11.37 -9.84 28.69
N ALA A 119 10.56 -10.90 28.67
CA ALA A 119 9.10 -10.77 28.53
C ALA A 119 8.44 -9.93 29.64
N THR A 120 9.07 -9.79 30.81
CA THR A 120 8.57 -8.90 31.88
C THR A 120 8.87 -7.42 31.64
N GLU A 121 9.76 -7.08 30.71
CA GLU A 121 10.13 -5.70 30.40
C GLU A 121 9.07 -5.07 29.50
N ALA A 122 8.52 -3.94 29.95
CA ALA A 122 7.56 -3.19 29.16
C ALA A 122 8.22 -2.77 27.83
N GLY A 123 7.53 -3.02 26.71
CA GLY A 123 8.05 -2.71 25.38
C GLY A 123 8.90 -3.80 24.74
N CYS A 124 9.06 -4.96 25.37
CA CYS A 124 9.72 -6.12 24.77
C CYS A 124 8.79 -6.81 23.76
N TRP A 125 9.31 -7.21 22.60
CA TRP A 125 8.50 -7.88 21.57
C TRP A 125 7.85 -9.19 22.06
N LEU A 126 8.47 -9.89 23.03
CA LEU A 126 7.97 -11.15 23.59
C LEU A 126 6.64 -11.03 24.35
N ASN A 127 6.30 -9.85 24.89
CA ASN A 127 5.05 -9.63 25.64
C ASN A 127 3.98 -8.87 24.87
N MET A 128 4.25 -8.58 23.59
CA MET A 128 3.33 -7.89 22.70
C MET A 128 2.46 -8.92 21.98
N GLY A 129 2.64 -9.05 20.66
CA GLY A 129 1.84 -9.94 19.82
C GLY A 129 2.73 -10.72 18.86
N PHE A 130 2.26 -11.93 18.54
CA PHE A 130 2.85 -12.78 17.52
C PHE A 130 1.89 -12.91 16.32
N PRO A 131 2.41 -13.21 15.13
CA PRO A 131 1.58 -13.58 13.99
C PRO A 131 0.66 -14.77 14.32
N ASP A 132 -0.63 -14.62 14.06
CA ASP A 132 -1.67 -15.64 14.25
C ASP A 132 -2.11 -16.33 12.95
N ARG A 133 -1.56 -15.88 11.83
CA ARG A 133 -1.75 -16.42 10.48
C ARG A 133 -0.43 -16.38 9.72
N THR A 134 -0.33 -17.18 8.67
CA THR A 134 0.88 -17.28 7.85
C THR A 134 1.13 -15.98 7.09
N PHE A 135 0.13 -15.48 6.37
CA PHE A 135 0.21 -14.22 5.63
C PHE A 135 -0.60 -13.14 6.32
N ALA A 136 -0.02 -11.96 6.48
CA ALA A 136 -0.70 -10.83 7.12
C ALA A 136 -1.83 -10.30 6.24
N PHE A 137 -2.80 -9.63 6.88
CA PHE A 137 -3.81 -8.87 6.16
C PHE A 137 -3.16 -7.66 5.45
N SER A 138 -3.53 -7.44 4.18
CA SER A 138 -3.17 -6.25 3.42
C SER A 138 -4.43 -5.56 2.89
N ALA A 139 -4.55 -4.26 3.13
CA ALA A 139 -5.63 -3.44 2.59
C ALA A 139 -5.62 -3.39 1.05
N ASP A 140 -4.44 -3.57 0.43
CA ASP A 140 -4.31 -3.65 -1.03
C ASP A 140 -5.01 -4.90 -1.62
N GLY A 141 -5.25 -5.93 -0.80
CA GLY A 141 -5.89 -7.18 -1.20
C GLY A 141 -7.42 -7.17 -1.18
N ILE A 142 -8.07 -6.11 -0.69
CA ILE A 142 -9.52 -6.08 -0.45
C ILE A 142 -10.33 -6.30 -1.73
N PHE A 143 -9.93 -5.66 -2.83
CA PHE A 143 -10.65 -5.72 -4.10
C PHE A 143 -10.24 -6.91 -4.96
N HIS A 144 -9.13 -7.59 -4.61
CA HIS A 144 -8.58 -8.70 -5.37
C HIS A 144 -8.15 -9.81 -4.41
N LYS A 145 -9.11 -10.69 -4.11
CA LYS A 145 -8.91 -11.81 -3.18
C LYS A 145 -7.74 -12.69 -3.62
N SER A 146 -6.94 -13.08 -2.64
CA SER A 146 -5.87 -14.08 -2.75
C SER A 146 -5.87 -14.90 -1.47
N ASP A 147 -5.37 -16.14 -1.54
CA ASP A 147 -5.09 -16.96 -0.36
C ASP A 147 -3.84 -16.47 0.39
N PHE A 148 -3.11 -15.53 -0.20
CA PHE A 148 -1.95 -14.83 0.36
C PHE A 148 -2.40 -13.48 0.98
N SER A 149 -1.48 -12.52 1.14
CA SER A 149 -1.81 -11.19 1.67
C SER A 149 -2.57 -10.35 0.64
N ARG A 150 -2.17 -10.41 -0.63
CA ARG A 150 -2.76 -9.65 -1.75
C ARG A 150 -2.41 -10.25 -3.10
N SER A 151 -3.01 -9.71 -4.16
CA SER A 151 -2.73 -10.07 -5.55
C SER A 151 -2.30 -8.83 -6.33
N VAL A 152 -1.07 -8.80 -6.83
CA VAL A 152 -0.43 -7.63 -7.45
C VAL A 152 -0.10 -7.86 -8.92
N THR A 153 0.16 -6.79 -9.67
CA THR A 153 0.51 -6.89 -11.11
C THR A 153 2.01 -6.70 -11.36
N GLN A 154 2.76 -6.24 -10.34
CA GLN A 154 4.19 -5.95 -10.41
C GLN A 154 4.86 -6.23 -9.07
N ILE A 155 6.11 -6.67 -9.13
CA ILE A 155 7.03 -6.75 -7.98
C ILE A 155 8.22 -5.88 -8.34
N ASN A 156 8.39 -4.76 -7.65
CA ASN A 156 9.52 -3.86 -7.87
C ASN A 156 9.75 -3.02 -6.61
N PHE A 157 10.68 -3.46 -5.77
CA PHE A 157 11.09 -2.69 -4.59
C PHE A 157 12.58 -2.90 -4.32
N SER A 158 13.23 -1.81 -3.93
CA SER A 158 14.58 -1.82 -3.35
C SER A 158 14.59 -1.51 -1.86
N ASP A 159 13.44 -1.05 -1.33
CA ASP A 159 13.26 -0.67 0.06
C ASP A 159 11.82 -1.07 0.46
N PRO A 160 11.66 -1.82 1.57
CA PRO A 160 10.36 -2.34 2.02
C PRO A 160 9.34 -1.25 2.39
N THR A 161 9.79 -0.01 2.62
CA THR A 161 8.92 1.16 2.82
C THR A 161 7.97 1.36 1.63
N TRP A 162 8.40 0.98 0.42
CA TRP A 162 7.61 1.12 -0.82
C TRP A 162 6.83 -0.14 -1.18
N LEU A 163 6.94 -1.20 -0.37
CA LEU A 163 6.25 -2.45 -0.61
C LEU A 163 4.83 -2.45 -0.02
N GLY A 164 4.47 -1.51 0.86
CA GLY A 164 3.14 -1.46 1.46
C GLY A 164 2.88 -2.65 2.39
N LEU A 165 3.84 -2.95 3.27
CA LEU A 165 3.75 -4.04 4.24
C LEU A 165 2.88 -3.62 5.44
N GLY A 166 1.56 -3.75 5.30
CA GLY A 166 0.59 -3.25 6.30
C GLY A 166 0.77 -3.79 7.73
N PHE A 167 1.33 -5.00 7.89
CA PHE A 167 1.58 -5.57 9.21
C PHE A 167 2.51 -4.70 10.07
N ILE A 168 3.37 -3.88 9.45
CA ILE A 168 4.33 -3.04 10.18
C ILE A 168 3.59 -2.18 11.20
N ASN A 169 2.43 -1.62 10.84
CA ASN A 169 1.65 -0.73 11.70
C ASN A 169 0.49 -1.45 12.41
N GLU A 170 0.54 -2.77 12.55
CA GLU A 170 -0.43 -3.44 13.42
C GLU A 170 -0.14 -3.12 14.89
N TYR A 171 -1.18 -2.69 15.60
CA TYR A 171 -1.08 -2.29 17.01
C TYR A 171 -0.58 -3.43 17.91
N ARG A 172 -0.80 -4.68 17.54
CA ARG A 172 -0.29 -5.84 18.29
C ARG A 172 1.24 -5.93 18.32
N TYR A 173 1.92 -5.23 17.42
CA TYR A 173 3.38 -5.20 17.31
C TYR A 173 3.97 -3.93 17.95
N ASN A 174 3.29 -3.34 18.94
CA ASN A 174 3.66 -2.08 19.59
C ASN A 174 4.83 -2.16 20.59
N TRP A 175 5.88 -2.91 20.26
CA TRP A 175 7.13 -2.88 21.03
C TRP A 175 7.96 -1.62 20.69
N TYR A 176 8.77 -1.15 21.63
CA TYR A 176 9.49 0.12 21.52
C TYR A 176 10.99 -0.06 21.84
N PRO A 177 11.86 0.96 21.67
CA PRO A 177 13.31 0.80 21.51
C PRO A 177 14.14 0.14 22.62
N VAL A 178 13.52 -0.40 23.67
CA VAL A 178 14.15 -1.28 24.66
C VAL A 178 14.29 -2.73 24.16
N SER A 179 13.58 -3.08 23.10
CA SER A 179 13.56 -4.41 22.46
C SER A 179 14.80 -4.64 21.59
N ASP A 180 15.35 -5.85 21.59
CA ASP A 180 16.43 -6.22 20.66
C ASP A 180 15.94 -6.29 19.20
N VAL A 181 14.72 -6.80 19.01
CA VAL A 181 14.00 -6.69 17.74
C VAL A 181 13.40 -5.29 17.65
N GLN A 182 13.93 -4.46 16.76
CA GLN A 182 13.46 -3.09 16.56
C GLN A 182 12.42 -3.02 15.44
N ARG A 183 11.43 -2.14 15.56
CA ARG A 183 10.40 -1.91 14.52
C ARG A 183 11.01 -1.25 13.29
N ALA A 184 11.58 -0.08 13.48
CA ALA A 184 12.28 0.66 12.45
C ALA A 184 13.33 1.57 13.08
N SER A 185 14.24 2.07 12.25
CA SER A 185 15.07 3.22 12.60
C SER A 185 14.70 4.40 11.71
N ARG A 186 14.75 5.60 12.30
CA ARG A 186 14.45 6.85 11.61
C ARG A 186 15.65 7.77 11.60
N ASP A 187 16.08 8.18 10.41
CA ASP A 187 17.04 9.27 10.27
C ASP A 187 16.34 10.60 10.56
N ARG A 188 16.81 11.34 11.56
CA ARG A 188 16.17 12.58 12.02
C ARG A 188 16.62 13.82 11.26
N ARG A 189 17.58 13.68 10.33
CA ARG A 189 18.08 14.80 9.52
C ARG A 189 17.02 15.21 8.51
N PHE A 190 16.70 16.51 8.46
CA PHE A 190 15.56 17.02 7.68
C PHE A 190 15.69 16.83 6.15
N TRP A 191 16.91 16.61 5.63
CA TRP A 191 17.19 16.45 4.20
C TRP A 191 17.18 14.99 3.72
N MET A 192 16.99 14.00 4.60
CA MET A 192 17.10 12.58 4.27
C MET A 192 15.83 12.01 3.62
N GLY A 193 14.99 12.84 3.00
CA GLY A 193 13.61 12.54 2.57
C GLY A 193 13.37 11.15 1.95
N TRP A 194 14.31 10.61 1.16
CA TRP A 194 14.22 9.30 0.47
C TRP A 194 14.51 8.09 1.37
N LYS A 195 15.33 8.26 2.41
CA LYS A 195 15.88 7.19 3.27
C LYS A 195 15.58 7.49 4.74
N ARG A 196 14.51 8.23 5.01
CA ARG A 196 14.19 8.67 6.36
C ARG A 196 13.81 7.49 7.25
N TRP A 197 13.13 6.51 6.69
CA TRP A 197 12.62 5.33 7.40
C TRP A 197 13.36 4.09 6.93
N HIS A 198 13.80 3.27 7.88
CA HIS A 198 14.43 1.99 7.63
C HIS A 198 13.71 0.92 8.43
N LEU A 199 13.00 0.04 7.74
CA LEU A 199 12.38 -1.11 8.39
C LEU A 199 13.46 -2.05 8.94
N THR A 200 13.34 -2.39 10.22
CA THR A 200 14.25 -3.30 10.92
C THR A 200 13.56 -4.55 11.44
N MET A 201 12.22 -4.60 11.37
CA MET A 201 11.48 -5.81 11.69
C MET A 201 11.95 -6.98 10.82
N PRO A 202 12.12 -8.19 11.37
CA PRO A 202 12.35 -9.39 10.58
C PRO A 202 11.07 -9.80 9.86
N TRP A 203 11.14 -10.01 8.55
CA TRP A 203 9.97 -10.37 7.76
C TRP A 203 10.33 -11.28 6.59
N PHE A 204 9.31 -11.81 5.92
CA PHE A 204 9.47 -12.56 4.69
C PHE A 204 8.40 -12.16 3.68
N GLN A 205 8.69 -12.42 2.41
CA GLN A 205 7.76 -12.31 1.30
C GLN A 205 7.72 -13.63 0.55
N MET A 206 6.54 -14.12 0.22
CA MET A 206 6.33 -15.25 -0.67
C MET A 206 5.53 -14.77 -1.86
N ILE A 207 6.02 -15.05 -3.06
CA ILE A 207 5.31 -14.79 -4.31
C ILE A 207 5.03 -16.10 -5.05
N ARG A 208 3.92 -16.13 -5.78
CA ARG A 208 3.58 -17.19 -6.73
C ARG A 208 3.28 -16.57 -8.09
N LEU A 209 4.12 -16.90 -9.06
CA LEU A 209 4.04 -16.34 -10.41
C LEU A 209 3.09 -17.17 -11.28
N PRO A 210 2.12 -16.56 -12.00
CA PRO A 210 1.31 -17.30 -12.96
C PRO A 210 2.11 -17.59 -14.23
N ALA A 211 1.69 -18.60 -15.01
CA ALA A 211 2.37 -19.03 -16.23
C ALA A 211 2.58 -17.91 -17.27
N ALA A 212 1.77 -16.85 -17.22
CA ALA A 212 1.91 -15.70 -18.11
C ALA A 212 3.22 -14.90 -17.91
N TYR A 213 3.96 -15.10 -16.81
CA TYR A 213 5.27 -14.46 -16.58
C TYR A 213 6.46 -15.29 -17.10
N VAL A 214 6.22 -16.47 -17.68
CA VAL A 214 7.26 -17.26 -18.35
C VAL A 214 7.92 -16.44 -19.46
N GLY A 215 9.25 -16.47 -19.51
CA GLY A 215 10.07 -15.62 -20.39
C GLY A 215 10.31 -14.20 -19.86
N GLY A 216 9.79 -13.88 -18.67
CA GLY A 216 10.24 -12.74 -17.87
C GLY A 216 11.50 -13.04 -17.06
N GLU A 217 11.89 -12.12 -16.20
CA GLU A 217 13.08 -12.23 -15.35
C GLU A 217 12.81 -11.69 -13.95
N LEU A 218 13.22 -12.43 -12.92
CA LEU A 218 13.25 -11.94 -11.54
C LEU A 218 14.69 -11.65 -11.15
N CYS A 219 14.97 -10.39 -10.82
CA CYS A 219 16.20 -9.95 -10.19
C CYS A 219 15.97 -9.72 -8.70
N TRP A 220 16.93 -10.11 -7.86
CA TRP A 220 16.87 -9.88 -6.43
C TRP A 220 18.23 -9.51 -5.84
N SER A 221 18.17 -8.95 -4.65
CA SER A 221 19.30 -8.77 -3.72
C SER A 221 18.95 -9.44 -2.41
N GLY A 222 19.93 -10.07 -1.77
CA GLY A 222 19.78 -10.77 -0.49
C GLY A 222 19.54 -12.27 -0.64
N ASP A 223 18.77 -12.84 0.28
CA ASP A 223 18.54 -14.27 0.38
C ASP A 223 17.13 -14.62 -0.11
N LEU A 224 17.06 -15.60 -1.01
CA LEU A 224 15.85 -16.02 -1.67
C LEU A 224 15.79 -17.55 -1.74
N MET A 225 14.66 -18.14 -1.36
CA MET A 225 14.41 -19.57 -1.48
C MET A 225 13.47 -19.81 -2.66
N TRP A 226 13.93 -20.62 -3.62
CA TRP A 226 13.19 -20.91 -4.84
C TRP A 226 12.67 -22.35 -4.82
N GLU A 227 11.36 -22.54 -4.97
CA GLU A 227 10.76 -23.86 -5.02
C GLU A 227 11.08 -24.57 -6.34
N GLY A 228 11.70 -25.74 -6.25
CA GLY A 228 11.89 -26.70 -7.33
C GLY A 228 10.85 -27.82 -7.34
N HIS A 229 11.25 -29.01 -7.79
CA HIS A 229 10.38 -30.18 -7.79
C HIS A 229 10.12 -30.72 -6.38
N GLY A 230 8.90 -31.23 -6.16
CA GLY A 230 8.54 -31.90 -4.90
C GLY A 230 8.52 -30.98 -3.68
N GLU A 231 8.22 -29.69 -3.84
CA GLU A 231 8.22 -28.68 -2.78
C GLU A 231 9.59 -28.48 -2.09
N HIS A 232 10.67 -28.87 -2.77
CA HIS A 232 12.03 -28.64 -2.28
C HIS A 232 12.50 -27.24 -2.63
N PHE A 233 13.12 -26.52 -1.71
CA PHE A 233 13.57 -25.15 -1.88
C PHE A 233 15.09 -25.07 -1.96
N SER A 234 15.60 -24.41 -3.00
CA SER A 234 17.01 -24.05 -3.11
C SER A 234 17.24 -22.65 -2.58
N LEU A 235 18.22 -22.48 -1.68
CA LEU A 235 18.63 -21.17 -1.19
C LEU A 235 19.60 -20.51 -2.17
N LEU A 236 19.22 -19.34 -2.67
CA LEU A 236 19.98 -18.48 -3.57
C LEU A 236 20.34 -17.21 -2.82
N ARG A 237 21.59 -16.74 -2.96
CA ARG A 237 22.12 -15.60 -2.20
C ARG A 237 22.76 -14.54 -3.08
N GLY A 238 22.71 -13.31 -2.61
CA GLY A 238 23.38 -12.16 -3.22
C GLY A 238 22.55 -11.49 -4.31
N ASP A 239 23.24 -10.79 -5.20
CA ASP A 239 22.61 -9.99 -6.26
C ASP A 239 22.61 -10.80 -7.55
N GLN A 240 21.44 -11.32 -7.94
CA GLN A 240 21.30 -12.20 -9.10
C GLN A 240 20.01 -11.92 -9.87
N CYS A 241 19.99 -12.33 -11.12
CA CYS A 241 18.81 -12.36 -11.96
C CYS A 241 18.62 -13.76 -12.52
N ARG A 242 17.37 -14.22 -12.58
CA ARG A 242 17.00 -15.52 -13.14
C ARG A 242 15.78 -15.36 -14.05
N ALA A 243 15.87 -15.95 -15.24
CA ALA A 243 14.75 -16.04 -16.16
C ALA A 243 13.66 -16.96 -15.58
N ILE A 244 12.39 -16.60 -15.81
CA ILE A 244 11.25 -17.40 -15.38
C ILE A 244 11.00 -18.49 -16.42
N GLU A 245 11.23 -19.74 -16.04
CA GLU A 245 11.05 -20.90 -16.91
C GLU A 245 9.64 -21.48 -16.78
N PRO A 246 9.16 -22.28 -17.76
CA PRO A 246 7.86 -22.95 -17.65
C PRO A 246 7.69 -23.78 -16.38
N ALA A 247 8.77 -24.36 -15.86
CA ALA A 247 8.76 -25.17 -14.64
C ALA A 247 8.54 -24.33 -13.36
N ASP A 248 8.80 -23.02 -13.41
CA ASP A 248 8.61 -22.09 -12.30
C ASP A 248 7.16 -21.59 -12.19
N ALA A 249 6.32 -21.84 -13.20
CA ALA A 249 4.92 -21.41 -13.17
C ALA A 249 4.15 -22.06 -12.01
N GLY A 250 3.53 -21.22 -11.18
CA GLY A 250 2.80 -21.65 -9.98
C GLY A 250 3.67 -22.06 -8.80
N ARG A 251 5.01 -22.03 -8.93
CA ARG A 251 5.96 -22.28 -7.84
C ARG A 251 6.06 -21.09 -6.91
N ARG A 252 6.41 -21.36 -5.66
CA ARG A 252 6.63 -20.35 -4.62
C ARG A 252 8.08 -19.88 -4.64
N ILE A 253 8.24 -18.58 -4.56
CA ILE A 253 9.54 -17.94 -4.37
C ILE A 253 9.47 -17.14 -3.08
N VAL A 254 10.41 -17.35 -2.17
CA VAL A 254 10.40 -16.71 -0.85
C VAL A 254 11.61 -15.82 -0.68
N GLY A 255 11.40 -14.51 -0.55
CA GLY A 255 12.44 -13.57 -0.11
C GLY A 255 12.54 -13.55 1.41
N LEU A 256 13.76 -13.65 1.94
CA LEU A 256 14.05 -13.66 3.37
C LEU A 256 14.61 -12.31 3.78
N ALA A 257 13.93 -11.61 4.69
CA ALA A 257 14.32 -10.26 5.14
C ALA A 257 14.43 -10.20 6.67
N ILE A 258 15.13 -11.18 7.24
CA ILE A 258 15.46 -11.21 8.67
C ILE A 258 16.52 -10.15 9.00
N LYS A 259 17.55 -10.03 8.15
CA LYS A 259 18.51 -8.95 8.24
C LYS A 259 17.90 -7.66 7.68
N PRO A 260 17.94 -6.52 8.39
CA PRO A 260 17.42 -5.25 7.88
C PRO A 260 18.06 -4.84 6.55
N ALA A 261 17.27 -4.23 5.66
CA ALA A 261 17.70 -3.71 4.36
C ALA A 261 18.47 -4.72 3.49
N SER A 262 18.16 -6.01 3.60
CA SER A 262 18.84 -7.07 2.85
C SER A 262 18.10 -7.54 1.60
N LEU A 263 16.77 -7.37 1.54
CA LEU A 263 15.94 -7.90 0.46
C LEU A 263 15.48 -6.78 -0.48
N ALA A 264 15.72 -6.99 -1.78
CA ALA A 264 15.12 -6.23 -2.87
C ALA A 264 14.71 -7.21 -3.97
N MET A 265 13.60 -6.93 -4.65
CA MET A 265 13.16 -7.75 -5.79
C MET A 265 12.56 -6.89 -6.90
N ARG A 266 12.88 -7.25 -8.14
CA ARG A 266 12.34 -6.65 -9.35
C ARG A 266 12.00 -7.73 -10.37
N LEU A 267 10.73 -7.83 -10.70
CA LEU A 267 10.22 -8.70 -11.74
C LEU A 267 10.02 -7.90 -13.03
N THR A 268 10.80 -8.24 -14.04
CA THR A 268 10.62 -7.74 -15.40
C THR A 268 9.67 -8.68 -16.15
N PRO A 269 8.43 -8.26 -16.46
CA PRO A 269 7.47 -9.11 -17.13
C PRO A 269 7.85 -9.34 -18.61
N PRO A 270 7.38 -10.44 -19.23
CA PRO A 270 7.51 -10.63 -20.68
C PRO A 270 6.72 -9.56 -21.45
N ALA A 271 7.06 -9.38 -22.73
CA ALA A 271 6.50 -8.31 -23.57
C ALA A 271 4.96 -8.33 -23.65
N SER A 272 4.34 -9.52 -23.64
CA SER A 272 2.88 -9.70 -23.65
C SER A 272 2.21 -9.05 -22.43
N VAL A 273 2.70 -9.36 -21.23
CA VAL A 273 2.19 -8.79 -19.97
C VAL A 273 2.50 -7.30 -19.90
N ARG A 274 3.69 -6.88 -20.34
CA ARG A 274 4.06 -5.45 -20.38
C ARG A 274 3.13 -4.65 -21.29
N LEU A 275 2.73 -5.20 -22.43
CA LEU A 275 1.79 -4.54 -23.35
C LEU A 275 0.41 -4.35 -22.71
N LEU A 276 -0.09 -5.36 -21.99
CA LEU A 276 -1.36 -5.25 -21.23
C LEU A 276 -1.29 -4.16 -20.17
N GLN A 277 -0.20 -4.10 -19.39
CA GLN A 277 0.02 -3.06 -18.39
C GLN A 277 0.02 -1.65 -19.00
N ILE A 278 0.72 -1.47 -20.13
CA ILE A 278 0.76 -0.18 -20.86
C ILE A 278 -0.63 0.17 -21.40
N ALA A 279 -1.31 -0.79 -22.04
CA ALA A 279 -2.64 -0.58 -22.61
C ALA A 279 -3.66 -0.17 -21.54
N GLN A 280 -3.64 -0.83 -20.38
CA GLN A 280 -4.48 -0.48 -19.24
C GLN A 280 -4.18 0.94 -18.73
N GLY A 281 -2.89 1.29 -18.57
CA GLY A 281 -2.49 2.64 -18.17
C GLY A 281 -2.93 3.73 -19.16
N MET A 282 -2.74 3.50 -20.46
CA MET A 282 -3.18 4.43 -21.50
C MET A 282 -4.70 4.58 -21.54
N LEU A 283 -5.45 3.50 -21.36
CA LEU A 283 -6.91 3.54 -21.27
C LEU A 283 -7.36 4.42 -20.09
N THR A 284 -6.77 4.25 -18.91
CA THR A 284 -7.09 5.08 -17.72
C THR A 284 -6.82 6.56 -17.98
N VAL A 285 -5.63 6.90 -18.52
CA VAL A 285 -5.28 8.29 -18.84
C VAL A 285 -6.21 8.86 -19.90
N GLY A 286 -6.45 8.13 -20.99
CA GLY A 286 -7.31 8.55 -22.08
C GLY A 286 -8.76 8.76 -21.63
N ALA A 287 -9.29 7.87 -20.79
CA ALA A 287 -10.63 7.98 -20.24
C ALA A 287 -10.78 9.18 -19.28
N LEU A 288 -9.79 9.42 -18.40
CA LEU A 288 -9.78 10.59 -17.54
C LEU A 288 -9.75 11.90 -18.35
N LEU A 289 -8.88 11.98 -19.36
CA LEU A 289 -8.82 13.14 -20.25
C LEU A 289 -10.13 13.33 -21.01
N GLY A 290 -10.69 12.26 -21.57
CA GLY A 290 -11.99 12.28 -22.24
C GLY A 290 -13.12 12.76 -21.32
N LEU A 291 -13.16 12.28 -20.08
CA LEU A 291 -14.12 12.73 -19.06
C LEU A 291 -14.00 14.23 -18.80
N LEU A 292 -12.78 14.72 -18.54
CA LEU A 292 -12.52 16.12 -18.24
C LEU A 292 -12.88 17.03 -19.43
N LEU A 293 -12.46 16.69 -20.66
CA LEU A 293 -12.78 17.45 -21.87
C LEU A 293 -14.29 17.48 -22.15
N THR A 294 -15.01 16.41 -21.79
CA THR A 294 -16.45 16.30 -22.01
C THR A 294 -17.24 17.14 -21.01
N LEU A 295 -16.86 17.12 -19.73
CA LEU A 295 -17.66 17.70 -18.63
C LEU A 295 -17.14 19.01 -18.07
N VAL A 296 -15.86 19.35 -18.21
CA VAL A 296 -15.25 20.49 -17.54
C VAL A 296 -14.74 21.50 -18.58
N SER A 297 -15.27 22.71 -18.55
CA SER A 297 -14.67 23.84 -19.26
C SER A 297 -13.68 24.54 -18.34
N VAL A 298 -12.45 24.68 -18.83
CA VAL A 298 -11.30 25.16 -18.05
C VAL A 298 -10.94 26.57 -18.47
N GLU A 299 -10.87 27.48 -17.50
CA GLU A 299 -10.22 28.78 -17.68
C GLU A 299 -8.82 28.71 -17.06
N VAL A 300 -7.77 28.80 -17.90
CA VAL A 300 -6.38 28.65 -17.46
C VAL A 300 -6.03 29.57 -16.30
N ARG A 301 -6.54 30.81 -16.30
CA ARG A 301 -6.30 31.78 -15.22
C ARG A 301 -6.76 31.28 -13.85
N ARG A 302 -7.87 30.54 -13.79
CA ARG A 302 -8.42 29.98 -12.53
C ARG A 302 -7.65 28.77 -12.02
N LEU A 303 -6.85 28.12 -12.87
CA LEU A 303 -6.01 26.98 -12.49
C LEU A 303 -4.71 27.39 -11.81
N ILE A 304 -4.15 28.56 -12.17
CA ILE A 304 -2.77 28.93 -11.82
C ILE A 304 -2.57 28.89 -10.30
N VAL A 305 -3.35 29.65 -9.54
CA VAL A 305 -3.14 29.77 -8.09
C VAL A 305 -3.32 28.43 -7.36
N PRO A 306 -4.43 27.68 -7.54
CA PRO A 306 -4.59 26.38 -6.88
C PRO A 306 -3.50 25.37 -7.26
N SER A 307 -3.08 25.34 -8.53
CA SER A 307 -2.03 24.43 -8.99
C SER A 307 -0.68 24.76 -8.37
N VAL A 308 -0.34 26.05 -8.28
CA VAL A 308 0.89 26.51 -7.61
C VAL A 308 0.87 26.17 -6.13
N LEU A 309 -0.25 26.41 -5.43
CA LEU A 309 -0.38 26.09 -4.00
C LEU A 309 -0.24 24.58 -3.72
N VAL A 310 -0.93 23.75 -4.52
CA VAL A 310 -0.83 22.28 -4.41
C VAL A 310 0.59 21.82 -4.74
N GLY A 311 1.19 22.36 -5.81
CA GLY A 311 2.56 22.02 -6.22
C GLY A 311 3.60 22.37 -5.14
N LEU A 312 3.52 23.57 -4.57
CA LEU A 312 4.40 24.00 -3.48
C LEU A 312 4.20 23.14 -2.22
N ALA A 313 2.95 22.82 -1.86
CA ALA A 313 2.69 21.92 -0.73
C ALA A 313 3.27 20.52 -0.96
N ALA A 314 3.12 19.97 -2.17
CA ALA A 314 3.72 18.69 -2.54
C ALA A 314 5.25 18.73 -2.44
N VAL A 315 5.89 19.82 -2.89
CA VAL A 315 7.34 20.01 -2.76
C VAL A 315 7.76 20.08 -1.29
N VAL A 316 7.05 20.83 -0.44
CA VAL A 316 7.36 20.92 1.00
C VAL A 316 7.24 19.55 1.67
N VAL A 317 6.16 18.81 1.37
CA VAL A 317 5.95 17.46 1.89
C VAL A 317 7.06 16.52 1.43
N ALA A 318 7.40 16.54 0.14
CA ALA A 318 8.47 15.74 -0.44
C ALA A 318 9.83 16.04 0.20
N LEU A 319 10.17 17.31 0.40
CA LEU A 319 11.43 17.71 1.05
C LEU A 319 11.51 17.20 2.50
N HIS A 320 10.38 17.15 3.20
CA HIS A 320 10.33 16.67 4.58
C HIS A 320 10.32 15.13 4.67
N ASP A 321 9.52 14.46 3.85
CA ASP A 321 9.35 13.01 3.88
C ASP A 321 8.68 12.46 2.61
N LEU A 322 9.47 11.94 1.67
CA LEU A 322 8.98 11.41 0.39
C LEU A 322 8.10 10.19 0.52
N SER A 323 8.19 9.46 1.64
CA SER A 323 7.33 8.33 1.95
C SER A 323 5.84 8.69 1.83
N PHE A 324 5.44 9.96 2.02
CA PHE A 324 4.05 10.39 1.79
C PHE A 324 3.56 10.15 0.36
N LEU A 325 4.46 10.06 -0.63
CA LEU A 325 4.13 9.91 -2.05
C LEU A 325 3.84 8.45 -2.45
N GLY A 326 3.48 7.58 -1.51
CA GLY A 326 3.07 6.19 -1.81
C GLY A 326 3.84 5.11 -1.03
N GLY A 327 4.72 5.49 -0.11
CA GLY A 327 5.34 4.56 0.83
C GLY A 327 4.52 4.40 2.12
N LEU A 328 4.82 3.35 2.88
CA LEU A 328 4.29 3.07 4.20
C LEU A 328 5.34 3.40 5.28
N ARG A 329 5.04 4.36 6.15
CA ARG A 329 5.88 4.70 7.31
C ARG A 329 5.77 3.60 8.35
N ALA A 330 6.92 3.14 8.83
CA ALA A 330 6.98 2.30 10.02
C ALA A 330 6.85 3.16 11.27
N LEU A 331 5.65 3.23 11.86
CA LEU A 331 5.39 4.07 13.02
C LEU A 331 6.11 3.51 14.26
N ASP A 332 6.62 4.42 15.09
CA ASP A 332 7.39 4.08 16.28
C ASP A 332 6.48 3.37 17.32
N GLY A 333 7.06 2.47 18.12
CA GLY A 333 6.34 1.88 19.24
C GLY A 333 6.06 2.93 20.32
N GLY A 334 4.84 2.94 20.85
CA GLY A 334 4.35 3.94 21.80
C GLY A 334 3.88 5.25 21.14
N ASP A 335 3.95 5.37 19.81
CA ASP A 335 3.42 6.51 19.05
C ASP A 335 1.89 6.39 18.90
N ASP A 336 1.18 7.48 19.14
CA ASP A 336 -0.26 7.59 18.90
C ASP A 336 -0.61 7.30 17.44
N GLY A 337 0.29 7.66 16.52
CA GLY A 337 0.12 7.33 15.10
C GLY A 337 -0.06 5.83 14.88
N LEU A 338 0.74 4.99 15.54
CA LEU A 338 0.66 3.53 15.45
C LEU A 338 -0.67 3.02 15.99
N PHE A 339 -1.17 3.64 17.06
CA PHE A 339 -2.49 3.32 17.60
C PHE A 339 -3.61 3.63 16.60
N TYR A 340 -3.68 4.85 16.04
CA TYR A 340 -4.75 5.21 15.10
C TYR A 340 -4.72 4.38 13.82
N ASP A 341 -3.52 4.12 13.28
CA ASP A 341 -3.35 3.30 12.09
C ASP A 341 -3.74 1.85 12.38
N GLY A 342 -3.17 1.27 13.44
CA GLY A 342 -3.45 -0.11 13.86
C GLY A 342 -4.93 -0.34 14.18
N VAL A 343 -5.59 0.60 14.88
CA VAL A 343 -7.04 0.52 15.14
C VAL A 343 -7.85 0.70 13.87
N GLY A 344 -7.47 1.62 12.98
CA GLY A 344 -8.11 1.76 11.67
C GLY A 344 -8.09 0.46 10.87
N ARG A 345 -6.97 -0.27 10.90
CA ARG A 345 -6.83 -1.60 10.29
C ARG A 345 -7.72 -2.65 10.96
N MET A 346 -7.85 -2.63 12.29
CA MET A 346 -8.73 -3.56 13.02
C MET A 346 -10.21 -3.28 12.73
N ILE A 347 -10.62 -2.01 12.64
CA ILE A 347 -11.97 -1.60 12.23
C ILE A 347 -12.28 -2.15 10.84
N LEU A 348 -11.35 -1.98 9.90
CA LEU A 348 -11.50 -2.48 8.53
C LEU A 348 -11.61 -4.01 8.50
N GLN A 349 -10.75 -4.73 9.23
CA GLN A 349 -10.83 -6.20 9.31
C GLN A 349 -12.14 -6.68 9.95
N SER A 350 -12.67 -5.95 10.94
CA SER A 350 -13.97 -6.24 11.55
C SER A 350 -15.10 -6.07 10.54
N LEU A 351 -15.07 -4.98 9.75
CA LEU A 351 -16.02 -4.75 8.65
C LEU A 351 -15.99 -5.89 7.62
N LEU A 352 -14.80 -6.32 7.21
CA LEU A 352 -14.61 -7.35 6.19
C LEU A 352 -14.96 -8.76 6.68
N SER A 353 -14.83 -9.03 7.98
CA SER A 353 -15.21 -10.31 8.58
C SER A 353 -16.69 -10.40 8.99
N GLY A 354 -17.45 -9.30 8.87
CA GLY A 354 -18.85 -9.23 9.27
C GLY A 354 -19.06 -9.00 10.77
N ASP A 355 -18.01 -8.72 11.55
CA ASP A 355 -18.11 -8.29 12.94
C ASP A 355 -18.49 -6.79 13.00
N TYR A 356 -19.75 -6.51 12.66
CA TYR A 356 -20.29 -5.16 12.65
C TYR A 356 -20.33 -4.52 14.05
N THR A 357 -20.39 -5.32 15.11
CA THR A 357 -20.38 -4.80 16.49
C THR A 357 -19.02 -4.19 16.83
N THR A 358 -17.93 -4.92 16.60
CA THR A 358 -16.58 -4.38 16.82
C THR A 358 -16.27 -3.23 15.86
N PHE A 359 -16.71 -3.34 14.61
CA PHE A 359 -16.61 -2.25 13.63
C PHE A 359 -17.25 -0.96 14.15
N LEU A 360 -18.53 -0.99 14.57
CA LEU A 360 -19.28 0.18 15.02
C LEU A 360 -18.77 0.78 16.34
N ILE A 361 -18.24 -0.06 17.24
CA ILE A 361 -17.60 0.42 18.47
C ILE A 361 -16.35 1.23 18.14
N GLY A 362 -15.61 0.88 17.09
CA GLY A 362 -14.32 1.50 16.78
C GLY A 362 -13.21 1.01 17.71
N PHE A 363 -13.28 -0.27 18.10
CA PHE A 363 -12.40 -1.02 19.01
C PHE A 363 -12.44 -0.59 20.49
N GLU A 364 -12.55 0.71 20.79
CA GLU A 364 -12.77 1.21 22.16
C GLU A 364 -14.02 2.07 22.22
N LYS A 365 -14.55 2.27 23.43
CA LYS A 365 -15.72 3.13 23.64
C LYS A 365 -15.41 4.57 23.18
N VAL A 366 -16.36 5.15 22.45
CA VAL A 366 -16.31 6.47 21.76
C VAL A 366 -15.73 7.64 22.57
N PHE A 367 -15.83 7.61 23.91
CA PHE A 367 -15.36 8.68 24.79
C PHE A 367 -13.91 8.53 25.29
N TYR A 368 -13.19 7.49 24.86
CA TYR A 368 -11.82 7.23 25.26
C TYR A 368 -10.84 7.62 24.14
N TYR A 369 -9.73 8.28 24.51
CA TYR A 369 -8.55 8.65 23.70
C TYR A 369 -8.81 9.19 22.26
N GLY A 370 -8.81 10.52 22.12
CA GLY A 370 -8.70 11.25 20.82
C GLY A 370 -9.83 11.10 19.80
N GLY A 371 -10.94 10.45 20.18
CA GLY A 371 -12.18 10.40 19.41
C GLY A 371 -12.16 9.39 18.26
N PRO A 372 -13.33 8.85 17.87
CA PRO A 372 -13.42 7.77 16.88
C PRO A 372 -13.14 8.25 15.45
N ALA A 373 -13.30 9.54 15.17
CA ALA A 373 -13.27 10.08 13.80
C ALA A 373 -11.95 9.78 13.07
N LEU A 374 -10.81 9.94 13.73
CA LEU A 374 -9.50 9.66 13.12
C LEU A 374 -9.30 8.17 12.85
N ARG A 375 -9.81 7.29 13.72
CA ARG A 375 -9.73 5.82 13.56
C ARG A 375 -10.53 5.37 12.33
N TYR A 376 -11.75 5.88 12.18
CA TYR A 376 -12.57 5.61 10.99
C TYR A 376 -12.00 6.25 9.72
N PHE A 377 -11.38 7.43 9.85
CA PHE A 377 -10.66 8.06 8.73
C PHE A 377 -9.53 7.15 8.24
N ARG A 378 -8.69 6.60 9.14
CA ARG A 378 -7.64 5.63 8.77
C ARG A 378 -8.21 4.36 8.15
N ALA A 379 -9.31 3.83 8.69
CA ALA A 379 -9.99 2.67 8.09
C ALA A 379 -10.47 2.96 6.65
N PHE A 380 -11.06 4.13 6.42
CA PHE A 380 -11.50 4.57 5.09
C PHE A 380 -10.31 4.83 4.15
N GLU A 381 -9.23 5.40 4.66
CA GLU A 381 -8.00 5.61 3.89
C GLU A 381 -7.45 4.28 3.38
N HIS A 382 -7.46 3.22 4.19
CA HIS A 382 -7.05 1.88 3.74
C HIS A 382 -7.96 1.30 2.65
N ILE A 383 -9.27 1.58 2.68
CA ILE A 383 -10.19 1.17 1.61
C ILE A 383 -9.86 1.88 0.30
N VAL A 384 -9.60 3.19 0.35
CA VAL A 384 -9.44 3.99 -0.88
C VAL A 384 -8.01 3.97 -1.41
N PHE A 385 -7.01 4.03 -0.53
CA PHE A 385 -5.60 4.24 -0.85
C PHE A 385 -4.70 3.07 -0.45
N GLY A 386 -5.27 1.99 0.10
CA GLY A 386 -4.50 0.79 0.46
C GLY A 386 -3.49 1.01 1.58
N GLU A 387 -2.31 0.41 1.45
CA GLU A 387 -1.21 0.51 2.43
C GLU A 387 -0.33 1.73 2.20
N THR A 388 -0.93 2.92 2.12
CA THR A 388 -0.23 4.18 1.85
C THR A 388 -0.73 5.32 2.74
N PHE A 389 -0.05 6.47 2.69
CA PHE A 389 -0.47 7.72 3.36
C PHE A 389 -1.09 8.74 2.39
N LEU A 390 -1.60 8.30 1.24
CA LEU A 390 -2.11 9.19 0.19
C LEU A 390 -3.41 9.91 0.60
N GLY A 391 -4.22 9.32 1.48
CA GLY A 391 -5.40 9.98 2.03
C GLY A 391 -5.01 11.16 2.92
N TYR A 392 -4.06 10.95 3.83
CA TYR A 392 -3.48 12.01 4.64
C TYR A 392 -2.79 13.08 3.79
N LEU A 393 -2.03 12.68 2.76
CA LEU A 393 -1.41 13.61 1.81
C LEU A 393 -2.47 14.50 1.13
N SER A 394 -3.62 13.94 0.77
CA SER A 394 -4.70 14.70 0.13
C SER A 394 -5.20 15.84 1.00
N LEU A 395 -5.28 15.65 2.33
CA LEU A 395 -5.64 16.71 3.27
C LEU A 395 -4.56 17.80 3.34
N LEU A 396 -3.28 17.41 3.37
CA LEU A 396 -2.16 18.36 3.38
C LEU A 396 -2.11 19.21 2.11
N LEU A 397 -2.36 18.61 0.95
CA LEU A 397 -2.37 19.32 -0.34
C LEU A 397 -3.59 20.25 -0.48
N LEU A 398 -4.72 19.89 0.13
CA LEU A 398 -5.94 20.69 0.08
C LEU A 398 -5.88 21.92 1.01
N LEU A 399 -5.18 21.82 2.14
CA LEU A 399 -5.10 22.86 3.16
C LEU A 399 -4.75 24.27 2.63
N PRO A 400 -3.67 24.48 1.84
CA PRO A 400 -3.31 25.82 1.36
C PRO A 400 -4.38 26.40 0.43
N VAL A 401 -5.09 25.57 -0.33
CA VAL A 401 -6.19 26.02 -1.21
C VAL A 401 -7.39 26.47 -0.38
N LEU A 402 -7.70 25.77 0.72
CA LEU A 402 -8.77 26.16 1.64
C LEU A 402 -8.42 27.47 2.35
N VAL A 403 -7.19 27.59 2.87
CA VAL A 403 -6.71 28.82 3.50
C VAL A 403 -6.79 29.99 2.52
N TYR A 404 -6.30 29.82 1.29
CA TYR A 404 -6.41 30.84 0.26
C TYR A 404 -7.86 31.30 0.07
N LYS A 405 -8.81 30.37 -0.12
CA LYS A 405 -10.23 30.73 -0.32
C LYS A 405 -10.93 31.34 0.89
N LEU A 406 -10.44 31.09 2.11
CA LEU A 406 -11.05 31.62 3.33
C LEU A 406 -10.59 33.05 3.62
N PHE A 407 -9.37 33.43 3.21
CA PHE A 407 -8.75 34.69 3.59
C PHE A 407 -8.45 35.65 2.43
N LEU A 408 -8.48 35.18 1.18
CA LEU A 408 -8.21 35.94 -0.04
C LEU A 408 -9.31 35.70 -1.09
#